data_AF-A0AAU8JAL2-F1
#
_entry.id   AF-A0AAU8JAL2-F1
#
_cell.length_a   1.000
_cell.length_b   1.000
_cell.length_c   1.000
_cell.angle_alpha   90.00
_cell.angle_beta   90.00
_cell.angle_gamma   90.00
#
_symmetry.space_group_name_H-M   'P 1'
#
loop_
_entity.id
_entity.type
_entity.pdbx_description
1 polymer ?
#
loop_
_entity_poly.entity_id
_entity_poly.type
_entity_poly.pdbx_seq_one_letter_code
_entity_poly.pdbx_strand_id
1 'polypeptide(L)' 'MKNIYFVDTSYILALEIKNEAADKQVLQNWAILAQSKPVLVTRKYIYDEVVTFFNIRNLHHKLKLVIASFQVPI' A
#
# COMPACT_ATOMS: atom_id res chain seq x y z
N MET A 1 7.37 -3.55 23.02
CA MET A 1 6.06 -3.69 22.33
C MET A 1 6.31 -3.62 20.84
N LYS A 2 5.70 -4.50 20.01
CA LYS A 2 5.79 -4.36 18.55
C LYS A 2 4.84 -3.26 18.10
N ASN A 3 5.33 -2.30 17.32
CA ASN A 3 4.47 -1.29 16.72
C ASN A 3 3.66 -1.95 15.60
N ILE A 4 2.34 -1.99 15.76
CA ILE A 4 1.40 -2.52 14.78
C ILE A 4 0.75 -1.32 14.09
N TYR A 5 0.84 -1.26 12.77
CA TYR A 5 0.20 -0.21 11.98
C TYR A 5 -0.84 -0.83 11.06
N PHE A 6 -2.00 -0.20 11.02
CA PHE A 6 -3.01 -0.50 10.02
C PHE A 6 -2.70 0.24 8.72
N VAL A 7 -2.67 -0.49 7.61
CA VAL A 7 -2.42 0.06 6.28
C VAL A 7 -3.74 0.15 5.52
N ASP A 8 -4.13 1.38 5.20
CA ASP A 8 -5.36 1.73 4.49
C ASP A 8 -5.14 1.88 2.97
N THR A 9 -6.22 1.80 2.19
CA THR A 9 -6.23 1.98 0.73
C THR A 9 -5.49 3.25 0.32
N SER A 10 -5.80 4.38 0.96
CA SER A 10 -5.23 5.68 0.62
C SER A 10 -3.70 5.72 0.71
N TYR A 11 -3.13 5.06 1.72
CA TYR A 11 -1.68 5.02 1.94
C TYR A 11 -0.97 4.12 0.91
N ILE A 12 -1.57 2.99 0.55
CA ILE A 12 -1.06 2.10 -0.51
C ILE A 12 -1.05 2.83 -1.84
N LEU A 13 -2.15 3.51 -2.19
CA LEU A 13 -2.23 4.26 -3.43
C LEU A 13 -1.19 5.37 -3.50
N ALA A 14 -0.94 6.07 -2.39
CA ALA A 14 0.08 7.12 -2.31
C ALA A 14 1.53 6.58 -2.42
N LEU A 15 1.78 5.32 -2.05
CA LEU A 15 3.08 4.67 -2.29
C LEU A 15 3.27 4.24 -3.74
N GLU A 16 2.18 3.86 -4.40
CA GLU A 16 2.25 3.25 -5.73
C GLU A 16 2.10 4.26 -6.88
N ILE A 17 1.28 5.29 -6.71
CA ILE A 17 0.98 6.26 -7.76
C ILE A 17 1.92 7.43 -7.58
N LYS A 18 2.76 7.69 -8.58
CA LYS A 18 3.62 8.87 -8.58
C LYS A 18 2.78 10.15 -8.71
N ASN A 19 2.72 10.94 -7.65
CA ASN A 19 2.19 12.30 -7.61
C ASN A 19 3.19 13.22 -6.90
N GLU A 20 3.76 14.19 -7.62
CA GLU A 20 4.87 15.05 -7.17
C GLU A 20 4.67 15.71 -5.80
N ALA A 21 3.43 16.03 -5.40
CA ALA A 21 3.14 16.67 -4.13
C ALA A 21 2.94 15.69 -2.96
N ALA A 22 2.41 14.50 -3.20
CA ALA A 22 2.13 13.50 -2.16
C ALA A 22 3.30 12.54 -1.93
N ASP A 23 4.10 12.29 -2.97
CA ASP A 23 5.11 11.23 -2.99
C ASP A 23 6.19 11.44 -1.94
N LYS A 24 6.74 12.66 -1.78
CA LYS A 24 7.97 12.83 -0.99
C LYS A 24 7.75 12.55 0.50
N GLN A 25 6.66 13.04 1.08
CA GLN A 25 6.37 12.83 2.50
C GLN A 25 5.96 11.38 2.78
N VAL A 26 5.16 10.78 1.91
CA VAL A 26 4.71 9.39 2.08
C VAL A 26 5.88 8.43 1.95
N LEU A 27 6.76 8.61 0.97
CA LEU A 27 7.98 7.82 0.80
C LEU A 27 8.94 8.01 1.97
N GLN A 28 9.11 9.23 2.48
CA GLN A 28 9.94 9.48 3.67
C GLN A 28 9.36 8.80 4.91
N ASN A 29 8.06 8.93 5.14
CA ASN A 29 7.37 8.26 6.25
C ASN A 29 7.52 6.74 6.15
N TRP A 30 7.36 6.18 4.95
CA TRP A 30 7.53 4.75 4.70
C TRP A 30 8.97 4.29 4.94
N ALA A 31 9.96 5.05 4.47
CA ALA A 31 11.38 4.74 4.69
C ALA A 31 11.76 4.77 6.18
N ILE A 32 11.24 5.73 6.95
CA ILE A 32 11.43 5.80 8.41
C ILE A 32 10.72 4.62 9.08
N LEU A 33 9.48 4.37 8.70
CA LEU A 33 8.67 3.29 9.24
C LEU A 33 9.35 1.93 9.02
N ALA A 34 9.85 1.67 7.81
CA ALA A 34 10.55 0.43 7.46
C ALA A 34 11.79 0.15 8.32
N GLN A 35 12.51 1.18 8.79
CA GLN A 35 13.67 1.01 9.69
C GLN A 35 13.28 0.37 11.02
N SER A 36 12.05 0.60 11.49
CA SER A 36 11.54 0.05 12.74
C SER A 36 11.04 -1.40 12.64
N LYS A 37 11.01 -1.98 11.42
CA LYS A 37 10.47 -3.32 11.11
C LYS A 37 9.11 -3.56 11.78
N PRO A 38 8.11 -2.71 11.51
CA PRO A 38 6.81 -2.80 12.15
C PRO A 38 6.04 -4.02 11.66
N VAL A 39 4.99 -4.36 12.41
CA VAL A 39 3.97 -5.28 11.90
C VAL A 39 2.93 -4.44 11.16
N LEU A 40 2.77 -4.68 9.87
CA LEU A 40 1.74 -4.05 9.06
C LEU A 40 0.55 -4.99 8.94
N VAL A 41 -0.65 -4.48 9.22
CA VAL A 41 -1.89 -5.23 9.11
C VAL A 41 -2.86 -4.47 8.22
N THR A 42 -3.71 -5.19 7.50
CA THR A 42 -4.79 -4.61 6.71
C THR A 42 -5.98 -5.59 6.72
N ARG A 43 -7.09 -5.23 6.07
CA ARG A 43 -8.27 -6.10 5.96
C ARG A 43 -8.54 -6.46 4.50
N LYS A 44 -9.27 -7.56 4.30
CA LYS A 44 -9.63 -8.07 2.97
C LYS A 44 -10.34 -7.01 2.10
N TYR A 45 -11.21 -6.19 2.67
CA TYR A 45 -11.89 -5.14 1.89
C TYR A 45 -10.94 -4.04 1.38
N ILE A 46 -9.84 -3.75 2.09
CA ILE A 46 -8.80 -2.82 1.59
C ILE A 46 -8.12 -3.41 0.37
N TYR A 47 -7.86 -4.72 0.36
CA TYR A 47 -7.35 -5.40 -0.82
C TYR A 47 -8.33 -5.27 -2.00
N ASP A 48 -9.63 -5.53 -1.78
CA ASP A 48 -10.66 -5.41 -2.82
C ASP A 48 -10.76 -3.98 -3.38
N GLU A 49 -10.66 -2.96 -2.52
CA GLU A 49 -10.63 -1.55 -2.91
C GLU A 49 -9.41 -1.20 -3.77
N VAL A 50 -8.21 -1.64 -3.37
CA VAL A 50 -6.98 -1.36 -4.10
C VAL A 50 -6.98 -2.07 -5.46
N VAL A 51 -7.41 -3.33 -5.51
CA VAL A 51 -7.57 -4.09 -6.76
C VAL A 51 -8.56 -3.39 -7.69
N THR A 52 -9.72 -2.99 -7.16
CA THR A 52 -10.74 -2.28 -7.91
C THR A 52 -10.18 -0.97 -8.47
N PHE A 53 -9.49 -0.18 -7.64
CA PHE A 53 -8.91 1.10 -8.04
C PHE A 53 -7.96 0.98 -9.24
N PHE A 54 -7.02 0.03 -9.20
CA PHE A 54 -6.05 -0.16 -10.28
C PHE A 54 -6.69 -0.77 -11.52
N ASN A 55 -7.65 -1.68 -11.35
CA ASN A 55 -8.33 -2.33 -12.47
C ASN A 55 -9.17 -1.33 -13.28
N ILE A 56 -10.01 -0.51 -12.63
CA ILE A 56 -10.87 0.46 -13.33
C ILE A 56 -10.07 1.58 -14.03
N ARG A 57 -8.81 1.79 -13.65
CA ARG A 57 -7.89 2.78 -14.26
C ARG A 57 -6.95 2.18 -15.30
N ASN A 58 -7.10 0.89 -15.64
CA ASN A 58 -6.23 0.16 -16.57
C ASN A 58 -4.74 0.15 -16.14
N LEU A 59 -4.46 0.27 -14.84
CA LEU A 59 -3.11 0.28 -14.28
C LEU A 59 -2.63 -1.16 -13.97
N HIS A 60 -2.77 -2.06 -14.93
CA HIS A 60 -2.53 -3.51 -14.72
C HIS A 60 -1.11 -3.86 -14.27
N HIS A 61 -0.10 -3.08 -14.69
CA HIS A 61 1.27 -3.27 -14.21
C HIS A 61 1.38 -3.04 -12.70
N LYS A 62 0.72 -2.00 -12.18
CA LYS A 62 0.69 -1.69 -10.74
C LYS A 62 -0.14 -2.71 -9.97
N LEU A 63 -1.27 -3.13 -10.53
CA LEU A 63 -2.10 -4.18 -9.95
C LEU A 63 -1.29 -5.46 -9.67
N LYS A 64 -0.47 -5.92 -10.63
CA LYS A 64 0.37 -7.12 -10.45
C LYS A 64 1.37 -6.98 -9.31
N LEU A 65 2.02 -5.82 -9.18
CA LEU A 65 2.97 -5.54 -8.11
C LEU A 65 2.29 -5.55 -6.73
N VAL A 66 1.13 -4.91 -6.64
CA VAL A 66 0.33 -4.87 -5.41
C VAL A 66 -0.09 -6.28 -5.00
N ILE A 67 -0.69 -7.06 -5.92
CA ILE A 67 -1.12 -8.43 -5.61
C ILE A 67 0.04 -9.29 -5.09
N ALA A 68 1.23 -9.17 -5.68
CA ALA A 68 2.42 -9.90 -5.23
C ALA A 68 2.90 -9.48 -3.83
N SER A 69 2.55 -8.26 -3.39
CA SER A 69 2.97 -7.69 -2.10
C SER A 69 2.03 -8.03 -0.94
N PHE A 70 0.80 -8.44 -1.26
CA PHE A 70 -0.19 -8.87 -0.28
C PHE A 70 -0.03 -10.37 0.01
N GLN A 71 0.35 -10.72 1.24
CA GLN A 71 0.22 -12.10 1.75
C GLN A 71 -1.24 -12.35 2.18
N VAL A 72 -2.19 -12.17 1.27
CA VAL A 72 -3.59 -12.49 1.54
C VAL A 72 -3.78 -13.96 1.18
N PRO A 73 -4.13 -14.84 2.14
CA PRO A 73 -4.54 -16.19 1.81
C PRO A 73 -5.79 -16.09 0.92
N ILE A 74 -5.71 -16.70 -0.26
CA ILE A 74 -6.82 -16.82 -1.22
C ILE A 74 -7.90 -17.69 -0.60
#